data_AF-A0A1C8ZQA0-F1
#
_entry.id   AF-A0A1C8ZQA0-F1
#
_cell.length_a   1.000
_cell.length_b   1.000
_cell.length_c   1.000
_cell.angle_alpha   90.00
_cell.angle_beta   90.00
_cell.angle_gamma   90.00
#
_symmetry.space_group_name_H-M   'P 1'
#
loop_
_entity.id
_entity.type
_entity.pdbx_description
1 polymer ?
#
loop_
_entity_poly.entity_id
_entity_poly.type
_entity_poly.pdbx_seq_one_letter_code
_entity_poly.pdbx_strand_id
1 'polypeptide(L)'
;MGGRRGLESTSNPPLPISASDVSALGAMIQFTLDYTTIRDQGVCTGRGLKKVLESEAKYEVYPALTVSGRVSTSTTNIFQILRHGIIIRTAEGNYYYIGGKSNYWIQDRALHAYQGGTEFVLSSESGSRLFKEIRDSPSNIVVLQVRGIRISGTWYQPSQLEGCQTPVLGWIMEWIQSTSGVGAGVIMNYVAQFTDLRKDFIEVPGNLVYESGGHYTTDPLQAILRSFSTKPPFPYFMILTKIVSQLESSLGIPLQIPYSFGFVLFPASVMKDFCEFFLVGKPQEYCNYLVSDTTYNESIIGAPIFSSIICPSGCKRLGLAGLVYKGQMVGDFLGLAYVKPPTDYTDAGIQAYAQELGVSNALQISKSLVGGASRAEAELISVFGLSATVASAIINVLVTWYEDWQRVFEEAKPYAEEARNVVNEVRDFLNKIREYRLLSYVDECLAETIISNEPLEYWYDATKGCVTSKLG
;
A
#
# COMPACT_ATOMS: atom_id res chain seq x y z
N MET A 1 39.69 19.78 -2.20
CA MET A 1 38.43 20.50 -1.94
C MET A 1 37.85 20.97 -3.26
N GLY A 2 36.81 20.29 -3.74
CA GLY A 2 36.15 20.60 -5.00
C GLY A 2 34.76 20.00 -4.93
N GLY A 3 33.81 20.76 -4.37
CA GLY A 3 32.46 20.32 -4.12
C GLY A 3 31.73 19.99 -5.41
N ARG A 4 31.22 18.75 -5.50
CA ARG A 4 30.19 18.36 -6.45
C ARG A 4 28.93 19.16 -6.12
N ARG A 5 28.61 20.18 -6.91
CA ARG A 5 27.25 20.73 -6.96
C ARG A 5 26.37 19.66 -7.59
N GLY A 6 25.44 19.12 -6.82
CA GLY A 6 24.34 18.33 -7.37
C GLY A 6 23.58 19.19 -8.37
N LEU A 7 23.33 18.63 -9.56
CA LEU A 7 22.43 19.20 -10.54
C LEU A 7 21.02 19.17 -9.94
N GLU A 8 20.54 20.30 -9.42
CA GLU A 8 19.10 20.51 -9.25
C GLU A 8 18.47 20.49 -10.65
N SER A 9 17.61 19.51 -10.94
CA SER A 9 16.81 19.48 -12.16
C SER A 9 15.88 20.70 -12.19
N THR A 10 16.25 21.74 -12.94
CA THR A 10 15.52 23.01 -13.09
C THR A 10 14.28 22.94 -14.00
N SER A 11 13.95 21.78 -14.57
CA SER A 11 12.81 21.66 -15.48
C SER A 11 11.47 21.56 -14.75
N ASN A 12 10.47 22.28 -15.26
CA ASN A 12 9.08 22.15 -14.81
C ASN A 12 8.51 20.81 -15.28
N PRO A 13 7.65 20.14 -14.48
CA PRO A 13 6.92 18.99 -14.96
C PRO A 13 6.01 19.39 -16.14
N PRO A 14 5.92 18.58 -17.21
CA PRO A 14 4.97 18.79 -18.29
C PRO A 14 3.57 18.40 -17.78
N LEU A 15 2.83 19.39 -17.27
CA LEU A 15 1.50 19.13 -16.73
C LEU A 15 0.56 18.69 -17.86
N PRO A 16 -0.19 17.58 -17.71
CA PRO A 16 -1.03 17.01 -18.77
C PRO A 16 -2.38 17.74 -18.88
N ILE A 17 -2.41 19.03 -18.55
CA ILE A 17 -3.62 19.85 -18.54
C ILE A 17 -3.33 21.26 -19.09
N SER A 18 -4.24 21.76 -19.90
CA SER A 18 -4.23 23.10 -20.46
C SER A 18 -5.27 24.00 -19.79
N ALA A 19 -5.18 25.32 -20.03
CA ALA A 19 -6.19 26.27 -19.58
C ALA A 19 -7.58 25.98 -20.17
N SER A 20 -7.64 25.46 -21.41
CA SER A 20 -8.89 25.03 -22.04
C SER A 20 -9.50 23.81 -21.35
N ASP A 21 -8.69 22.83 -20.93
CA ASP A 21 -9.21 21.66 -20.22
C ASP A 21 -9.81 22.06 -18.87
N VAL A 22 -9.12 22.94 -18.15
CA VAL A 22 -9.61 23.49 -16.87
C VAL A 22 -10.90 24.30 -17.07
N SER A 23 -11.00 25.07 -18.15
CA SER A 23 -12.21 25.82 -18.49
C SER A 23 -13.38 24.89 -18.85
N ALA A 24 -13.12 23.83 -19.61
CA ALA A 24 -14.11 22.82 -19.98
C ALA A 24 -14.63 22.07 -18.74
N LEU A 25 -13.72 21.67 -17.85
CA LEU A 25 -14.08 21.08 -16.57
C LEU A 25 -14.94 22.04 -15.75
N GLY A 26 -14.51 23.29 -15.60
CA GLY A 26 -15.24 24.31 -14.85
C GLY A 26 -16.67 24.53 -15.38
N ALA A 27 -16.86 24.50 -16.69
CA ALA A 27 -18.19 24.54 -17.31
C ALA A 27 -19.03 23.31 -16.97
N MET A 28 -18.44 22.10 -17.00
CA MET A 28 -19.14 20.86 -16.65
C MET A 28 -19.61 20.84 -15.20
N ILE A 29 -18.77 21.29 -14.27
CA ILE A 29 -19.07 21.27 -12.84
C ILE A 29 -19.70 22.58 -12.33
N GLN A 30 -20.00 23.51 -13.24
CA GLN A 30 -20.57 24.83 -12.94
C GLN A 30 -19.80 25.62 -11.88
N PHE A 31 -18.47 25.56 -11.96
CA PHE A 31 -17.56 26.19 -11.00
C PHE A 31 -16.36 26.83 -11.71
N THR A 32 -15.98 28.04 -11.31
CA THR A 32 -14.81 28.70 -11.88
C THR A 32 -13.54 28.11 -11.31
N LEU A 33 -12.72 27.52 -12.16
CA LEU A 33 -11.42 26.94 -11.80
C LEU A 33 -10.29 27.89 -12.23
N ASP A 34 -9.41 28.25 -11.29
CA ASP A 34 -8.22 29.04 -11.61
C ASP A 34 -7.07 28.15 -12.09
N TYR A 35 -6.83 28.18 -13.41
CA TYR A 35 -5.72 27.46 -14.03
C TYR A 35 -4.35 27.85 -13.45
N THR A 36 -4.16 29.11 -13.05
CA THR A 36 -2.86 29.58 -12.53
C THR A 36 -2.53 28.90 -11.21
N THR A 37 -3.48 28.89 -10.27
CA THR A 37 -3.33 28.19 -8.98
C THR A 37 -3.09 26.68 -9.18
N ILE A 38 -3.88 26.04 -10.05
CA ILE A 38 -3.74 24.61 -10.35
C ILE A 38 -2.35 24.32 -10.94
N ARG A 39 -1.91 25.12 -11.93
CA ARG A 39 -0.63 24.96 -12.60
C ARG A 39 0.53 25.12 -11.63
N ASP A 40 0.53 26.21 -10.85
CA ASP A 40 1.66 26.51 -9.97
C ASP A 40 1.78 25.46 -8.85
N GLN A 41 0.66 24.98 -8.32
CA GLN A 41 0.66 23.91 -7.31
C GLN A 41 1.07 22.57 -7.93
N GLY A 42 0.62 22.32 -9.17
CA GLY A 42 1.04 21.16 -9.96
C GLY A 42 2.55 21.13 -10.18
N VAL A 43 3.16 22.28 -10.48
CA VAL A 43 4.61 22.43 -10.59
C VAL A 43 5.31 22.15 -9.26
N CYS A 44 4.83 22.71 -8.15
CA CYS A 44 5.39 22.43 -6.82
C CYS A 44 5.30 20.94 -6.47
N THR A 45 4.14 20.33 -6.69
CA THR A 45 3.89 18.92 -6.42
C THR A 45 4.79 18.02 -7.28
N GLY A 46 4.87 18.27 -8.58
CA GLY A 46 5.72 17.50 -9.48
C GLY A 46 7.21 17.63 -9.16
N ARG A 47 7.70 18.83 -8.81
CA ARG A 47 9.09 18.98 -8.35
C ARG A 47 9.36 18.24 -7.05
N GLY A 48 8.45 18.33 -6.07
CA GLY A 48 8.56 17.62 -4.80
C GLY A 48 8.58 16.09 -4.99
N LEU A 49 7.66 15.58 -5.82
CA LEU A 49 7.57 14.16 -6.14
C LEU A 49 8.81 13.64 -6.85
N LYS A 50 9.33 14.38 -7.85
CA LYS A 50 10.58 14.01 -8.53
C LYS A 50 11.76 13.91 -7.56
N LYS A 51 11.90 14.89 -6.65
CA LYS A 51 12.94 14.89 -5.62
C LYS A 51 12.86 13.65 -4.71
N VAL A 52 11.66 13.22 -4.32
CA VAL A 52 11.48 12.01 -3.50
C VAL A 52 11.83 10.76 -4.29
N LEU A 53 11.35 10.64 -5.54
CA LEU A 53 11.61 9.48 -6.41
C LEU A 53 13.10 9.30 -6.76
N GLU A 54 13.86 10.38 -6.82
CA GLU A 54 15.32 10.37 -7.04
C GLU A 54 16.13 10.14 -5.74
N SER A 55 15.47 10.06 -4.59
CA SER A 55 16.11 9.86 -3.28
C SER A 55 16.07 8.40 -2.80
N GLU A 56 16.78 8.09 -1.72
CA GLU A 56 16.67 6.78 -1.06
C GLU A 56 15.27 6.53 -0.46
N ALA A 57 14.52 7.60 -0.17
CA ALA A 57 13.17 7.55 0.38
C ALA A 57 12.08 7.38 -0.70
N LYS A 58 12.40 6.99 -1.93
CA LYS A 58 11.44 6.87 -3.05
C LYS A 58 10.19 6.05 -2.73
N TYR A 59 10.28 5.04 -1.85
CA TYR A 59 9.16 4.19 -1.47
C TYR A 59 8.12 4.90 -0.58
N GLU A 60 8.42 6.11 -0.10
CA GLU A 60 7.49 7.00 0.59
C GLU A 60 6.26 7.32 -0.26
N VAL A 61 6.43 7.39 -1.58
CA VAL A 61 5.36 7.71 -2.55
C VAL A 61 4.85 6.48 -3.30
N TYR A 62 5.27 5.29 -2.89
CA TYR A 62 4.82 4.03 -3.50
C TYR A 62 3.55 3.54 -2.78
N PRO A 63 2.44 3.33 -3.50
CA PRO A 63 1.24 2.75 -2.92
C PRO A 63 1.48 1.34 -2.41
N ALA A 64 0.75 0.95 -1.37
CA ALA A 64 0.56 -0.45 -1.03
C ALA A 64 -0.41 -1.10 -2.02
N LEU A 65 -0.13 -2.33 -2.43
CA LEU A 65 -1.01 -3.19 -3.23
C LEU A 65 -1.55 -4.32 -2.38
N THR A 66 -2.87 -4.47 -2.32
CA THR A 66 -3.53 -5.36 -1.34
C THR A 66 -4.50 -6.33 -1.98
N VAL A 67 -4.49 -7.57 -1.49
CA VAL A 67 -5.43 -8.63 -1.85
C VAL A 67 -5.62 -9.62 -0.70
N SER A 68 -6.78 -10.28 -0.62
CA SER A 68 -6.96 -11.44 0.26
C SER A 68 -6.47 -12.73 -0.41
N GLY A 69 -5.98 -13.68 0.39
CA GLY A 69 -5.51 -14.99 -0.08
C GLY A 69 -6.60 -15.80 -0.78
N ARG A 70 -7.87 -15.60 -0.38
CA ARG A 70 -9.03 -16.13 -1.09
C ARG A 70 -10.05 -15.05 -1.44
N VAL A 71 -10.75 -15.27 -2.53
CA VAL A 71 -11.79 -14.36 -3.03
C VAL A 71 -13.06 -15.12 -3.40
N SER A 72 -14.18 -14.40 -3.50
CA SER A 72 -15.48 -14.95 -3.86
C SER A 72 -15.43 -15.58 -5.25
N THR A 73 -16.14 -16.69 -5.45
CA THR A 73 -16.33 -17.30 -6.77
C THR A 73 -17.17 -16.45 -7.72
N SER A 74 -17.80 -15.37 -7.23
CA SER A 74 -18.44 -14.35 -8.05
C SER A 74 -17.46 -13.33 -8.65
N THR A 75 -16.16 -13.44 -8.36
CA THR A 75 -15.12 -12.58 -8.93
C THR A 75 -14.92 -12.95 -10.39
N THR A 76 -14.94 -11.96 -11.28
CA THR A 76 -14.77 -12.14 -12.73
C THR A 76 -13.48 -11.52 -13.26
N ASN A 77 -12.85 -10.62 -12.50
CA ASN A 77 -11.58 -10.00 -12.87
C ASN A 77 -10.72 -9.62 -11.66
N ILE A 78 -9.41 -9.48 -11.84
CA ILE A 78 -8.47 -9.11 -10.78
C ILE A 78 -8.71 -7.68 -10.22
N PHE A 79 -9.30 -6.79 -11.01
CA PHE A 79 -9.57 -5.41 -10.63
C PHE A 79 -10.66 -5.29 -9.55
N GLN A 80 -11.52 -6.30 -9.43
CA GLN A 80 -12.50 -6.42 -8.35
C GLN A 80 -11.86 -6.70 -6.99
N ILE A 81 -10.67 -7.30 -6.95
CA ILE A 81 -10.03 -7.78 -5.72
C ILE A 81 -8.75 -7.03 -5.37
N LEU A 82 -8.08 -6.42 -6.35
CA LEU A 82 -6.90 -5.61 -6.12
C LEU A 82 -7.29 -4.24 -5.56
N ARG A 83 -6.67 -3.81 -4.46
CA ARG A 83 -6.84 -2.46 -3.92
C ARG A 83 -5.51 -1.78 -3.66
N HIS A 84 -5.53 -0.45 -3.70
CA HIS A 84 -4.40 0.36 -3.30
C HIS A 84 -4.55 0.83 -1.84
N GLY A 85 -3.45 1.26 -1.23
CA GLY A 85 -3.45 1.88 0.08
C GLY A 85 -2.09 2.46 0.44
N ILE A 86 -1.90 2.63 1.74
CA ILE A 86 -0.63 3.01 2.37
C ILE A 86 -0.40 2.14 3.59
N ILE A 87 0.87 2.01 3.99
CA ILE A 87 1.25 1.47 5.29
C ILE A 87 1.80 2.60 6.16
N ILE A 88 1.27 2.71 7.37
CA ILE A 88 1.75 3.63 8.41
C ILE A 88 2.37 2.81 9.53
N ARG A 89 3.56 3.20 9.99
CA ARG A 89 4.11 2.74 11.26
C ARG A 89 3.87 3.82 12.32
N THR A 90 3.19 3.46 13.39
CA THR A 90 2.94 4.39 14.50
C THR A 90 4.19 4.61 15.35
N ALA A 91 4.19 5.65 16.16
CA ALA A 91 5.24 5.92 17.15
C ALA A 91 5.44 4.74 18.12
N GLU A 92 4.37 4.00 18.41
CA GLU A 92 4.37 2.78 19.23
C GLU A 92 4.98 1.57 18.50
N GLY A 93 5.25 1.69 17.20
CA GLY A 93 5.89 0.65 16.39
C GLY A 93 4.91 -0.31 15.70
N ASN A 94 3.61 -0.06 15.76
CA ASN A 94 2.59 -0.88 15.11
C ASN A 94 2.42 -0.49 13.64
N TYR A 95 2.10 -1.45 12.78
CA TYR A 95 1.84 -1.21 11.36
C TYR A 95 0.35 -1.25 11.07
N TYR A 96 -0.11 -0.31 10.25
CA TYR A 96 -1.51 -0.21 9.82
C TYR A 96 -1.60 -0.09 8.31
N TYR A 97 -2.42 -0.95 7.71
CA TYR A 97 -2.89 -0.77 6.34
C TYR A 97 -4.09 0.17 6.34
N ILE A 98 -4.02 1.19 5.48
CA ILE A 98 -5.10 2.15 5.26
C ILE A 98 -5.30 2.25 3.75
N GLY A 99 -6.44 1.78 3.26
CA GLY A 99 -6.65 1.71 1.81
C GLY A 99 -8.01 1.16 1.43
N GLY A 100 -8.17 0.89 0.13
CA GLY A 100 -9.43 0.44 -0.44
C GLY A 100 -9.85 -0.92 0.10
N LYS A 101 -11.17 -1.11 0.24
CA LYS A 101 -11.77 -2.44 0.46
C LYS A 101 -12.27 -3.06 -0.84
N SER A 102 -12.29 -4.39 -0.89
CA SER A 102 -13.02 -5.14 -1.90
C SER A 102 -14.20 -5.89 -1.27
N ASN A 103 -15.34 -5.89 -1.96
CA ASN A 103 -16.51 -6.68 -1.57
C ASN A 103 -16.36 -8.18 -1.93
N TYR A 104 -15.31 -8.53 -2.69
CA TYR A 104 -15.02 -9.88 -3.16
C TYR A 104 -13.99 -10.60 -2.29
N TRP A 105 -13.35 -9.89 -1.36
CA TRP A 105 -12.52 -10.53 -0.35
C TRP A 105 -13.39 -11.42 0.54
N ILE A 106 -12.94 -12.65 0.75
CA ILE A 106 -13.64 -13.60 1.62
C ILE A 106 -12.77 -13.97 2.81
N GLN A 107 -13.48 -14.50 3.81
CA GLN A 107 -13.02 -14.82 5.13
C GLN A 107 -12.17 -16.09 5.13
N ASP A 108 -11.03 -16.08 4.46
CA ASP A 108 -10.15 -17.24 4.44
C ASP A 108 -8.68 -16.90 4.17
N ARG A 109 -7.80 -17.53 4.95
CA ARG A 109 -6.34 -17.33 5.06
C ARG A 109 -5.92 -15.98 5.66
N ALA A 110 -5.68 -14.99 4.80
CA ALA A 110 -5.00 -13.77 5.19
C ALA A 110 -5.26 -12.65 4.18
N LEU A 111 -5.09 -11.41 4.64
CA LEU A 111 -4.97 -10.23 3.79
C LEU A 111 -3.48 -9.87 3.69
N HIS A 112 -3.01 -9.68 2.45
CA HIS A 112 -1.63 -9.33 2.15
C HIS A 112 -1.59 -7.94 1.52
N ALA A 113 -0.71 -7.08 2.03
CA ALA A 113 -0.42 -5.77 1.49
C ALA A 113 1.08 -5.65 1.18
N TYR A 114 1.42 -5.19 -0.02
CA TYR A 114 2.79 -5.09 -0.51
C TYR A 114 3.16 -3.64 -0.81
N GLN A 115 4.21 -3.11 -0.16
CA GLN A 115 4.72 -1.77 -0.42
C GLN A 115 6.25 -1.79 -0.46
N GLY A 116 6.84 -1.38 -1.58
CA GLY A 116 8.30 -1.35 -1.73
C GLY A 116 8.96 -2.73 -1.63
N GLY A 117 8.24 -3.81 -1.97
CA GLY A 117 8.69 -5.20 -1.83
C GLY A 117 8.53 -5.80 -0.44
N THR A 118 8.19 -4.98 0.57
CA THR A 118 7.81 -5.46 1.90
C THR A 118 6.39 -5.98 1.91
N GLU A 119 6.23 -7.14 2.54
CA GLU A 119 4.94 -7.77 2.77
C GLU A 119 4.46 -7.48 4.19
N PHE A 120 3.20 -7.05 4.27
CA PHE A 120 2.44 -6.90 5.49
C PHE A 120 1.25 -7.85 5.44
N VAL A 121 1.01 -8.57 6.53
CA VAL A 121 -0.01 -9.60 6.61
C VAL A 121 -0.97 -9.35 7.76
N LEU A 122 -2.23 -9.72 7.52
CA LEU A 122 -3.24 -9.93 8.55
C LEU A 122 -3.84 -11.31 8.33
N SER A 123 -3.35 -12.29 9.09
CA SER A 123 -3.90 -13.65 9.10
C SER A 123 -5.15 -13.67 9.97
N SER A 124 -6.15 -14.46 9.58
CA SER A 124 -7.37 -14.61 10.36
C SER A 124 -8.04 -15.94 10.06
N GLU A 125 -8.64 -16.55 11.07
CA GLU A 125 -9.39 -17.79 10.86
C GLU A 125 -10.56 -17.65 9.91
N SER A 126 -10.86 -18.73 9.19
CA SER A 126 -12.12 -18.88 8.48
C SER A 126 -13.27 -18.75 9.50
N GLY A 127 -14.27 -17.91 9.22
CA GLY A 127 -15.30 -17.55 10.21
C GLY A 127 -15.01 -16.28 11.04
N SER A 128 -13.81 -15.69 10.96
CA SER A 128 -13.51 -14.40 11.64
C SER A 128 -14.38 -13.25 11.13
N ARG A 129 -15.13 -12.59 12.02
CA ARG A 129 -16.04 -11.48 11.64
C ARG A 129 -15.36 -10.35 10.85
N LEU A 130 -14.03 -10.27 10.84
CA LEU A 130 -13.23 -9.27 10.13
C LEU A 130 -13.70 -8.99 8.70
N PHE A 131 -13.74 -10.00 7.83
CA PHE A 131 -14.08 -9.78 6.41
C PHE A 131 -15.55 -9.39 6.20
N LYS A 132 -16.43 -9.80 7.11
CA LYS A 132 -17.81 -9.33 7.15
C LYS A 132 -17.84 -7.85 7.51
N GLU A 133 -17.15 -7.42 8.57
CA GLU A 133 -17.08 -6.01 8.96
C GLU A 133 -16.42 -5.14 7.88
N ILE A 134 -15.41 -5.65 7.17
CA ILE A 134 -14.81 -4.97 6.00
C ILE A 134 -15.86 -4.77 4.90
N ARG A 135 -16.54 -5.84 4.48
CA ARG A 135 -17.51 -5.78 3.37
C ARG A 135 -18.73 -4.92 3.72
N ASP A 136 -19.26 -5.10 4.92
CA ASP A 136 -20.48 -4.44 5.39
C ASP A 136 -20.19 -3.00 5.86
N SER A 137 -18.92 -2.59 5.90
CA SER A 137 -18.54 -1.22 6.25
C SER A 137 -19.17 -0.19 5.30
N PRO A 138 -19.66 0.94 5.84
CA PRO A 138 -20.15 2.06 5.03
C PRO A 138 -19.05 2.78 4.25
N SER A 139 -17.78 2.60 4.63
CA SER A 139 -16.63 3.26 4.01
C SER A 139 -15.97 2.37 2.95
N ASN A 140 -15.58 2.97 1.82
CA ASN A 140 -14.72 2.29 0.83
C ASN A 140 -13.24 2.20 1.26
N ILE A 141 -12.86 2.90 2.32
CA ILE A 141 -11.53 2.83 2.95
C ILE A 141 -11.62 2.07 4.26
N VAL A 142 -10.73 1.12 4.47
CA VAL A 142 -10.57 0.37 5.72
C VAL A 142 -9.27 0.70 6.41
N VAL A 143 -9.24 0.47 7.73
CA VAL A 143 -8.07 0.63 8.59
C VAL A 143 -7.86 -0.68 9.34
N LEU A 144 -6.73 -1.33 9.12
CA LEU A 144 -6.43 -2.66 9.66
C LEU A 144 -5.04 -2.68 10.27
N GLN A 145 -4.88 -3.22 11.48
CA GLN A 145 -3.56 -3.51 12.03
C GLN A 145 -2.99 -4.74 11.30
N VAL A 146 -1.73 -4.66 10.91
CA VAL A 146 -1.00 -5.69 10.15
C VAL A 146 0.37 -5.94 10.78
N ARG A 147 1.03 -7.05 10.43
CA ARG A 147 2.43 -7.32 10.81
C ARG A 147 3.31 -7.37 9.56
N GLY A 148 4.52 -6.82 9.65
CA GLY A 148 5.52 -6.97 8.58
C GLY A 148 6.18 -8.34 8.65
N ILE A 149 6.19 -9.09 7.54
CA ILE A 149 6.88 -10.39 7.44
C ILE A 149 8.35 -10.20 7.04
N ARG A 150 8.59 -9.33 6.04
CA ARG A 150 9.92 -9.02 5.50
C ARG A 150 10.05 -7.52 5.34
N ILE A 151 10.30 -6.83 6.45
CA ILE A 151 10.56 -5.38 6.43
C ILE A 151 11.88 -5.18 5.69
N SER A 152 11.78 -4.69 4.47
CA SER A 152 12.94 -4.32 3.67
C SER A 152 13.58 -3.11 4.36
N GLY A 153 14.90 -3.04 4.38
CA GLY A 153 15.62 -1.81 4.75
C GLY A 153 15.25 -0.61 3.88
N THR A 154 14.50 -0.83 2.79
CA THR A 154 14.04 0.19 1.85
C THR A 154 12.59 0.62 2.05
N TRP A 155 11.84 0.11 3.04
CA TRP A 155 10.46 0.55 3.25
C TRP A 155 10.41 1.95 3.91
N TYR A 156 9.54 2.82 3.39
CA TYR A 156 9.26 4.16 3.92
C TYR A 156 7.75 4.39 3.98
N GLN A 157 7.28 4.98 5.09
CA GLN A 157 5.89 5.47 5.19
C GLN A 157 5.76 6.85 4.54
N PRO A 158 4.57 7.21 4.00
CA PRO A 158 4.34 8.53 3.43
C PRO A 158 4.57 9.67 4.44
N SER A 159 5.13 10.80 3.99
CA SER A 159 5.16 12.02 4.82
C SER A 159 3.78 12.64 4.94
N GLN A 160 3.55 13.30 6.07
CA GLN A 160 2.38 14.14 6.27
C GLN A 160 2.49 15.41 5.42
N LEU A 161 1.35 15.93 4.97
CA LEU A 161 1.30 17.19 4.24
C LEU A 161 1.60 18.36 5.17
N GLU A 162 2.50 19.26 4.78
CA GLU A 162 2.85 20.46 5.57
C GLU A 162 2.05 21.69 5.11
N GLY A 163 1.64 22.52 6.06
CA GLY A 163 0.97 23.79 5.80
C GLY A 163 1.94 24.95 5.59
N CYS A 164 1.41 26.11 5.17
CA CYS A 164 2.22 27.33 5.11
C CYS A 164 2.67 27.81 6.49
N GLN A 165 1.80 27.66 7.49
CA GLN A 165 2.02 28.12 8.86
C GLN A 165 1.94 27.00 9.90
N THR A 166 1.53 25.78 9.50
CA THR A 166 1.41 24.63 10.38
C THR A 166 2.40 23.54 9.98
N PRO A 167 3.08 22.88 10.96
CA PRO A 167 4.00 21.79 10.68
C PRO A 167 3.33 20.61 9.98
N VAL A 168 2.06 20.38 10.28
CA VAL A 168 1.19 19.39 9.63
C VAL A 168 -0.09 20.10 9.25
N LEU A 169 -0.46 20.02 7.97
CA LEU A 169 -1.77 20.40 7.50
C LEU A 169 -2.68 19.19 7.70
N GLY A 170 -3.61 19.29 8.65
CA GLY A 170 -4.51 18.19 8.97
C GLY A 170 -5.38 17.77 7.78
N TRP A 171 -5.76 18.71 6.92
CA TRP A 171 -6.57 18.40 5.75
C TRP A 171 -6.29 19.38 4.61
N ILE A 172 -5.88 18.87 3.44
CA ILE A 172 -5.65 19.69 2.22
C ILE A 172 -6.84 20.58 1.87
N MET A 173 -8.04 20.23 2.30
CA MET A 173 -9.24 21.01 2.07
C MET A 173 -9.31 22.31 2.84
N GLU A 174 -8.74 22.39 4.04
CA GLU A 174 -8.64 23.66 4.77
C GLU A 174 -7.85 24.67 3.94
N TRP A 175 -6.77 24.20 3.32
CA TRP A 175 -5.98 25.01 2.39
C TRP A 175 -6.78 25.36 1.13
N ILE A 176 -7.37 24.38 0.43
CA ILE A 176 -8.16 24.60 -0.79
C ILE A 176 -9.29 25.62 -0.53
N GLN A 177 -9.99 25.50 0.59
CA GLN A 177 -11.06 26.43 0.98
C GLN A 177 -10.53 27.85 1.20
N SER A 178 -9.31 28.00 1.73
CA SER A 178 -8.65 29.30 1.91
C SER A 178 -8.09 29.90 0.61
N THR A 179 -7.76 29.07 -0.39
CA THR A 179 -7.10 29.48 -1.64
C THR A 179 -8.01 29.30 -2.85
N SER A 180 -9.09 30.07 -2.93
CA SER A 180 -10.02 30.12 -4.08
C SER A 180 -10.79 28.83 -4.42
N GLY A 181 -10.68 27.77 -3.61
CA GLY A 181 -11.47 26.56 -3.75
C GLY A 181 -10.88 25.52 -4.72
N VAL A 182 -9.65 25.70 -5.19
CA VAL A 182 -8.98 24.79 -6.14
C VAL A 182 -7.53 24.48 -5.75
N GLY A 183 -7.02 23.37 -6.27
CA GLY A 183 -5.62 22.99 -6.12
C GLY A 183 -5.19 21.88 -7.08
N ALA A 184 -4.02 21.30 -6.83
CA ALA A 184 -3.48 20.18 -7.62
C ALA A 184 -2.82 19.12 -6.73
N GLY A 185 -2.88 17.88 -7.19
CA GLY A 185 -2.23 16.72 -6.59
C GLY A 185 -1.83 15.68 -7.64
N VAL A 186 -1.16 14.64 -7.19
CA VAL A 186 -0.76 13.50 -8.03
C VAL A 186 -1.15 12.21 -7.33
N ILE A 187 -1.97 11.39 -7.99
CA ILE A 187 -2.28 10.04 -7.53
C ILE A 187 -1.16 9.11 -7.97
N MET A 188 -0.49 8.44 -7.05
CA MET A 188 0.43 7.35 -7.39
C MET A 188 -0.37 6.05 -7.41
N ASN A 189 -0.29 5.28 -8.50
CA ASN A 189 -1.06 4.03 -8.64
C ASN A 189 -0.37 3.02 -9.57
N TYR A 190 -0.86 1.80 -9.62
CA TYR A 190 -0.35 0.71 -10.47
C TYR A 190 -1.39 0.20 -11.48
N VAL A 191 -2.52 0.88 -11.66
CA VAL A 191 -3.64 0.42 -12.51
C VAL A 191 -3.14 0.09 -13.92
N ALA A 192 -2.41 1.02 -14.53
CA ALA A 192 -1.83 0.86 -15.86
C ALA A 192 -1.05 -0.45 -16.03
N GLN A 193 -0.30 -0.86 -15.00
CA GLN A 193 0.53 -2.06 -15.03
C GLN A 193 -0.27 -3.37 -15.16
N PHE A 194 -1.53 -3.36 -14.72
CA PHE A 194 -2.42 -4.52 -14.84
C PHE A 194 -3.27 -4.45 -16.11
N THR A 195 -3.55 -3.26 -16.65
CA THR A 195 -4.35 -3.10 -17.88
C THR A 195 -3.63 -3.60 -19.13
N ASP A 196 -2.30 -3.61 -19.14
CA ASP A 196 -1.48 -4.13 -20.25
C ASP A 196 -1.33 -5.67 -20.22
N LEU A 197 -1.76 -6.32 -19.12
CA LEU A 197 -1.67 -7.77 -19.02
C LEU A 197 -2.59 -8.44 -20.04
N ARG A 198 -2.15 -9.62 -20.51
CA ARG A 198 -3.00 -10.45 -21.35
C ARG A 198 -4.28 -10.84 -20.61
N LYS A 199 -5.35 -11.06 -21.38
CA LYS A 199 -6.69 -11.38 -20.88
C LYS A 199 -6.71 -12.55 -19.89
N ASP A 200 -5.92 -13.60 -20.12
CA ASP A 200 -5.80 -14.78 -19.24
C ASP A 200 -5.19 -14.50 -17.85
N PHE A 201 -4.55 -13.34 -17.67
CA PHE A 201 -4.05 -12.87 -16.37
C PHE A 201 -5.06 -11.98 -15.65
N ILE A 202 -5.99 -11.35 -16.37
CA ILE A 202 -6.96 -10.40 -15.81
C ILE A 202 -8.27 -11.10 -15.44
N GLU A 203 -8.71 -12.06 -16.25
CA GLU A 203 -9.95 -12.81 -16.01
C GLU A 203 -9.84 -13.76 -14.82
N VAL A 204 -10.97 -13.99 -14.16
CA VAL A 204 -11.11 -14.91 -13.03
C VAL A 204 -12.25 -15.90 -13.32
N PRO A 205 -12.00 -17.23 -13.26
CA PRO A 205 -10.71 -17.86 -12.99
C PRO A 205 -9.74 -17.68 -14.17
N GLY A 206 -8.44 -17.62 -13.86
CA GLY A 206 -7.36 -17.40 -14.81
C GLY A 206 -5.99 -17.71 -14.19
N ASN A 207 -4.90 -17.26 -14.82
CA ASN A 207 -3.55 -17.60 -14.39
C ASN A 207 -3.18 -17.00 -13.03
N LEU A 208 -3.75 -15.85 -12.68
CA LEU A 208 -3.44 -15.15 -11.42
C LEU A 208 -4.37 -15.49 -10.27
N VAL A 209 -5.57 -15.96 -10.60
CA VAL A 209 -6.58 -16.33 -9.63
C VAL A 209 -7.24 -17.61 -10.11
N TYR A 210 -6.98 -18.72 -9.44
CA TYR A 210 -7.42 -20.04 -9.88
C TYR A 210 -8.29 -20.72 -8.82
N GLU A 211 -9.04 -21.74 -9.24
CA GLU A 211 -9.88 -22.52 -8.34
C GLU A 211 -9.06 -23.53 -7.54
N SER A 212 -9.23 -23.49 -6.22
CA SER A 212 -8.62 -24.44 -5.29
C SER A 212 -9.53 -24.64 -4.08
N GLY A 213 -9.84 -25.90 -3.76
CA GLY A 213 -10.66 -26.25 -2.59
C GLY A 213 -12.06 -25.64 -2.60
N GLY A 214 -12.68 -25.46 -3.77
CA GLY A 214 -14.02 -24.85 -3.90
C GLY A 214 -14.05 -23.32 -3.77
N HIS A 215 -12.89 -22.67 -3.75
CA HIS A 215 -12.74 -21.21 -3.68
C HIS A 215 -11.76 -20.70 -4.74
N TYR A 216 -11.76 -19.39 -4.98
CA TYR A 216 -10.73 -18.75 -5.79
C TYR A 216 -9.57 -18.29 -4.91
N THR A 217 -8.35 -18.66 -5.31
CA THR A 217 -7.10 -18.43 -4.58
C THR A 217 -6.20 -17.47 -5.36
N THR A 218 -5.48 -16.60 -4.66
CA THR A 218 -4.71 -15.48 -5.25
C THR A 218 -3.19 -15.64 -5.14
N ASP A 219 -2.69 -16.82 -4.80
CA ASP A 219 -1.26 -17.08 -4.55
C ASP A 219 -0.33 -16.55 -5.69
N PRO A 220 -0.64 -16.73 -7.00
CA PRO A 220 0.18 -16.20 -8.09
C PRO A 220 0.05 -14.68 -8.24
N LEU A 221 -1.14 -14.12 -8.00
CA LEU A 221 -1.36 -12.67 -7.98
C LEU A 221 -0.50 -12.01 -6.90
N GLN A 222 -0.43 -12.58 -5.71
CA GLN A 222 0.37 -12.06 -4.59
C GLN A 222 1.86 -11.92 -4.97
N ALA A 223 2.43 -12.91 -5.66
CA ALA A 223 3.81 -12.83 -6.17
C ALA A 223 4.00 -11.66 -7.16
N ILE A 224 3.01 -11.42 -8.03
CA ILE A 224 3.02 -10.26 -8.94
C ILE A 224 2.89 -8.95 -8.17
N LEU A 225 2.00 -8.84 -7.19
CA LEU A 225 1.83 -7.63 -6.38
C LEU A 225 3.12 -7.27 -5.66
N ARG A 226 3.79 -8.27 -5.07
CA ARG A 226 5.11 -8.09 -4.45
C ARG A 226 6.12 -7.52 -5.43
N SER A 227 6.24 -8.12 -6.62
CA SER A 227 7.14 -7.65 -7.68
C SER A 227 6.80 -6.23 -8.13
N PHE A 228 5.53 -5.94 -8.38
CA PHE A 228 5.07 -4.65 -8.88
C PHE A 228 5.25 -3.55 -7.85
N SER A 229 5.05 -3.84 -6.57
CA SER A 229 5.28 -2.88 -5.47
C SER A 229 6.73 -2.38 -5.35
N THR A 230 7.69 -3.02 -6.03
CA THR A 230 9.10 -2.57 -6.08
C THR A 230 9.39 -1.63 -7.25
N LYS A 231 8.50 -1.61 -8.26
CA LYS A 231 8.65 -0.80 -9.47
C LYS A 231 8.01 0.58 -9.26
N PRO A 232 8.49 1.63 -9.93
CA PRO A 232 7.88 2.95 -9.82
C PRO A 232 6.39 2.94 -10.20
N PRO A 233 5.52 3.55 -9.39
CA PRO A 233 4.10 3.71 -9.71
C PRO A 233 3.87 4.79 -10.78
N PHE A 234 2.68 4.76 -11.37
CA PHE A 234 2.21 5.71 -12.38
C PHE A 234 1.61 6.95 -11.71
N PRO A 235 2.03 8.15 -12.12
CA PRO A 235 1.52 9.40 -11.57
C PRO A 235 0.32 9.90 -12.39
N TYR A 236 -0.86 9.99 -11.77
CA TYR A 236 -2.03 10.64 -12.39
C TYR A 236 -2.18 12.05 -11.85
N PHE A 237 -2.05 13.04 -12.73
CA PHE A 237 -2.27 14.43 -12.35
C PHE A 237 -3.75 14.65 -12.02
N MET A 238 -4.02 15.29 -10.89
CA MET A 238 -5.36 15.50 -10.38
C MET A 238 -5.58 16.98 -10.05
N ILE A 239 -6.67 17.53 -10.60
CA ILE A 239 -7.19 18.85 -10.22
C ILE A 239 -8.02 18.65 -8.94
N LEU A 240 -7.63 19.27 -7.84
CA LEU A 240 -8.34 19.18 -6.57
C LEU A 240 -9.35 20.33 -6.45
N THR A 241 -10.54 20.03 -5.95
CA THR A 241 -11.58 21.04 -5.73
C THR A 241 -12.41 20.72 -4.49
N LYS A 242 -13.14 21.72 -4.02
CA LYS A 242 -14.15 21.54 -2.96
C LYS A 242 -15.36 20.76 -3.47
N ILE A 243 -16.28 20.46 -2.54
CA ILE A 243 -17.50 19.69 -2.79
C ILE A 243 -18.25 20.20 -4.04
N VAL A 244 -18.48 19.30 -4.98
CA VAL A 244 -19.26 19.52 -6.21
C VAL A 244 -20.60 18.81 -6.03
N SER A 245 -21.66 19.58 -5.77
CA SER A 245 -22.99 19.06 -5.40
C SER A 245 -23.58 18.06 -6.41
N GLN A 246 -23.27 18.22 -7.70
CA GLN A 246 -23.72 17.31 -8.76
C GLN A 246 -23.12 15.90 -8.59
N LEU A 247 -21.84 15.81 -8.22
CA LEU A 247 -21.15 14.53 -8.06
C LEU A 247 -21.51 13.82 -6.76
N GLU A 248 -21.75 14.58 -5.69
CA GLU A 248 -22.12 14.09 -4.36
C GLU A 248 -23.31 13.11 -4.43
N SER A 249 -24.38 13.51 -5.11
CA SER A 249 -25.57 12.65 -5.28
C SER A 249 -25.28 11.37 -6.10
N SER A 250 -24.50 11.49 -7.18
CA SER A 250 -24.21 10.36 -8.08
C SER A 250 -23.27 9.32 -7.48
N LEU A 251 -22.29 9.75 -6.67
CA LEU A 251 -21.35 8.83 -6.03
C LEU A 251 -21.93 8.20 -4.76
N GLY A 252 -23.03 8.71 -4.20
CA GLY A 252 -23.71 8.12 -3.05
C GLY A 252 -22.80 7.95 -1.85
N ILE A 253 -21.96 8.95 -1.58
CA ILE A 253 -20.99 8.89 -0.47
C ILE A 253 -21.74 9.17 0.83
N PRO A 254 -21.53 8.36 1.89
CA PRO A 254 -22.18 8.61 3.17
C PRO A 254 -21.81 10.00 3.73
N LEU A 255 -22.81 10.79 4.12
CA LEU A 255 -22.65 12.18 4.56
C LEU A 255 -21.72 12.33 5.78
N GLN A 256 -21.56 11.28 6.58
CA GLN A 256 -20.68 11.27 7.74
C GLN A 256 -19.19 11.20 7.40
N ILE A 257 -18.83 10.82 6.17
CA ILE A 257 -17.43 10.67 5.78
C ILE A 257 -16.91 12.03 5.29
N PRO A 258 -15.80 12.55 5.81
CA PRO A 258 -15.17 13.75 5.29
C PRO A 258 -14.53 13.45 3.91
N TYR A 259 -15.14 13.93 2.83
CA TYR A 259 -14.61 13.75 1.49
C TYR A 259 -14.53 15.06 0.71
N SER A 260 -13.80 15.02 -0.40
CA SER A 260 -13.73 16.10 -1.40
C SER A 260 -13.50 15.53 -2.79
N PHE A 261 -13.50 16.37 -3.81
CA PHE A 261 -13.45 15.93 -5.20
C PHE A 261 -12.16 16.34 -5.89
N GLY A 262 -11.76 15.55 -6.86
CA GLY A 262 -10.88 16.01 -7.89
C GLY A 262 -11.05 15.26 -9.19
N PHE A 263 -10.34 15.73 -10.21
CA PHE A 263 -10.56 15.36 -11.58
C PHE A 263 -9.25 15.01 -12.24
N VAL A 264 -9.26 13.90 -12.95
CA VAL A 264 -8.12 13.36 -13.69
C VAL A 264 -8.53 13.29 -15.16
N LEU A 265 -7.73 13.83 -16.07
CA LEU A 265 -8.04 13.80 -17.50
C LEU A 265 -7.82 12.39 -18.08
N PHE A 266 -8.74 11.90 -18.92
CA PHE A 266 -8.67 10.59 -19.58
C PHE A 266 -8.76 10.72 -21.10
N PRO A 267 -8.23 9.76 -21.89
CA PRO A 267 -7.57 8.51 -21.47
C PRO A 267 -6.24 8.75 -20.74
N ALA A 268 -5.78 7.81 -19.91
CA ALA A 268 -4.58 8.00 -19.07
C ALA A 268 -3.30 8.26 -19.88
N SER A 269 -3.30 7.89 -21.16
CA SER A 269 -2.22 8.16 -22.12
C SER A 269 -1.87 9.65 -22.26
N VAL A 270 -2.79 10.58 -21.95
CA VAL A 270 -2.50 12.02 -21.90
C VAL A 270 -1.44 12.38 -20.85
N MET A 271 -1.20 11.49 -19.88
CA MET A 271 -0.22 11.67 -18.80
C MET A 271 1.14 11.08 -19.13
N LYS A 272 1.35 10.58 -20.36
CA LYS A 272 2.61 9.93 -20.74
C LYS A 272 3.83 10.82 -20.49
N ASP A 273 3.83 12.04 -21.01
CA ASP A 273 4.95 12.98 -20.82
C ASP A 273 5.15 13.34 -19.33
N PHE A 274 4.04 13.44 -18.58
CA PHE A 274 4.09 13.67 -17.13
C PHE A 274 4.74 12.48 -16.41
N CYS A 275 4.42 11.24 -16.78
CA CYS A 275 5.05 10.04 -16.27
C CYS A 275 6.55 9.99 -16.60
N GLU A 276 6.92 10.25 -17.85
CA GLU A 276 8.31 10.22 -18.32
C GLU A 276 9.19 11.28 -17.64
N PHE A 277 8.60 12.38 -17.17
CA PHE A 277 9.31 13.37 -16.37
C PHE A 277 9.84 12.81 -15.03
N PHE A 278 9.11 11.86 -14.42
CA PHE A 278 9.51 11.21 -13.17
C PHE A 278 10.35 9.97 -13.41
N LEU A 279 10.03 9.19 -14.44
CA LEU A 279 10.66 7.91 -14.73
C LEU A 279 11.71 8.11 -15.82
N VAL A 280 12.97 8.29 -15.42
CA VAL A 280 14.09 8.51 -16.37
C VAL A 280 14.91 7.22 -16.56
N GLY A 281 15.28 6.93 -17.80
CA GLY A 281 16.11 5.76 -18.15
C GLY A 281 15.27 4.49 -18.30
N LYS A 282 15.77 3.34 -17.82
CA LYS A 282 15.07 2.05 -17.95
C LYS A 282 13.62 2.07 -17.43
N PRO A 283 13.28 2.75 -16.32
CA PRO A 283 11.90 2.85 -15.86
C PRO A 283 10.96 3.68 -16.76
N GLN A 284 11.49 4.53 -17.65
CA GLN A 284 10.68 5.35 -18.57
C GLN A 284 9.81 4.48 -19.48
N GLU A 285 10.31 3.28 -19.83
CA GLU A 285 9.59 2.30 -20.65
C GLU A 285 8.23 1.91 -20.04
N TYR A 286 8.09 2.00 -18.72
CA TYR A 286 6.85 1.69 -18.02
C TYR A 286 5.74 2.68 -18.37
N CYS A 287 6.04 3.94 -18.70
CA CYS A 287 5.03 4.94 -19.05
C CYS A 287 4.21 4.58 -20.30
N ASN A 288 4.68 3.65 -21.13
CA ASN A 288 3.91 3.12 -22.25
C ASN A 288 2.68 2.32 -21.80
N TYR A 289 2.65 1.79 -20.58
CA TYR A 289 1.47 1.10 -20.03
C TYR A 289 0.28 2.05 -19.79
N LEU A 290 0.48 3.37 -19.81
CA LEU A 290 -0.64 4.33 -19.76
C LEU A 290 -1.50 4.28 -21.04
N VAL A 291 -0.97 3.74 -22.14
CA VAL A 291 -1.71 3.63 -23.40
C VAL A 291 -2.84 2.59 -23.32
N SER A 292 -2.67 1.53 -22.52
CA SER A 292 -3.69 0.51 -22.30
C SER A 292 -4.75 0.92 -21.26
N ASP A 293 -4.47 1.93 -20.44
CA ASP A 293 -5.44 2.44 -19.46
C ASP A 293 -6.36 3.51 -20.08
N THR A 294 -7.43 3.03 -20.70
CA THR A 294 -8.39 3.88 -21.40
C THR A 294 -9.63 4.23 -20.57
N THR A 295 -9.83 3.63 -19.41
CA THR A 295 -11.09 3.73 -18.66
C THR A 295 -10.89 3.60 -17.15
N TYR A 296 -11.79 4.20 -16.38
CA TYR A 296 -11.84 4.04 -14.92
C TYR A 296 -11.80 2.57 -14.47
N ASN A 297 -11.00 2.32 -13.43
CA ASN A 297 -10.85 1.02 -12.81
C ASN A 297 -10.98 1.16 -11.29
N GLU A 298 -11.87 0.38 -10.66
CA GLU A 298 -12.11 0.47 -9.22
C GLU A 298 -10.91 0.04 -8.36
N SER A 299 -9.91 -0.63 -8.94
CA SER A 299 -8.68 -0.96 -8.21
C SER A 299 -7.93 0.29 -7.73
N ILE A 300 -8.14 1.46 -8.36
CA ILE A 300 -7.55 2.74 -7.93
C ILE A 300 -8.04 3.19 -6.54
N ILE A 301 -9.14 2.62 -6.02
CA ILE A 301 -9.64 2.94 -4.69
C ILE A 301 -8.54 2.64 -3.65
N GLY A 302 -8.30 3.63 -2.79
CA GLY A 302 -7.25 3.68 -1.79
C GLY A 302 -5.90 4.19 -2.30
N ALA A 303 -5.77 4.54 -3.58
CA ALA A 303 -4.52 5.10 -4.11
C ALA A 303 -4.20 6.44 -3.40
N PRO A 304 -2.94 6.64 -2.97
CA PRO A 304 -2.51 7.86 -2.31
C PRO A 304 -2.43 9.03 -3.29
N ILE A 305 -2.98 10.17 -2.86
CA ILE A 305 -2.86 11.47 -3.50
C ILE A 305 -1.77 12.24 -2.76
N PHE A 306 -0.74 12.68 -3.46
CA PHE A 306 0.30 13.53 -2.92
C PHE A 306 0.14 14.97 -3.43
N SER A 307 0.48 15.94 -2.59
CA SER A 307 0.49 17.35 -2.97
C SER A 307 1.63 18.09 -2.27
N SER A 308 2.01 19.24 -2.81
CA SER A 308 2.86 20.22 -2.17
C SER A 308 2.14 21.57 -2.20
N ILE A 309 2.07 22.23 -1.05
CA ILE A 309 1.41 23.52 -0.92
C ILE A 309 2.35 24.64 -1.37
N ILE A 310 1.80 25.60 -2.13
CA ILE A 310 2.51 26.83 -2.47
C ILE A 310 2.33 27.84 -1.34
N CYS A 311 3.45 28.35 -0.84
CA CYS A 311 3.47 29.41 0.16
C CYS A 311 4.26 30.62 -0.37
N PRO A 312 4.15 31.81 0.25
CA PRO A 312 4.96 32.96 -0.12
C PRO A 312 6.48 32.70 -0.09
N SER A 313 6.91 31.76 0.76
CA SER A 313 8.31 31.30 0.86
C SER A 313 8.73 30.26 -0.19
N GLY A 314 7.83 29.86 -1.10
CA GLY A 314 8.04 28.79 -2.07
C GLY A 314 7.22 27.52 -1.77
N CYS A 315 7.53 26.45 -2.49
CA CYS A 315 6.87 25.15 -2.35
C CYS A 315 7.22 24.48 -1.03
N LYS A 316 6.23 23.96 -0.31
CA LYS A 316 6.44 23.12 0.88
C LYS A 316 6.85 21.70 0.52
N ARG A 317 7.24 20.92 1.52
CA ARG A 317 7.54 19.50 1.33
C ARG A 317 6.31 18.79 0.75
N LEU A 318 6.56 17.83 -0.14
CA LEU A 318 5.54 16.90 -0.61
C LEU A 318 4.99 16.11 0.58
N GLY A 319 3.68 15.91 0.63
CA GLY A 319 3.08 15.00 1.60
C GLY A 319 1.76 14.41 1.10
N LEU A 320 1.29 13.42 1.85
CA LEU A 320 0.04 12.73 1.59
C LEU A 320 -1.14 13.67 1.83
N ALA A 321 -1.91 13.93 0.78
CA ALA A 321 -3.05 14.83 0.77
C ALA A 321 -4.40 14.10 0.90
N GLY A 322 -4.46 12.81 0.53
CA GLY A 322 -5.68 12.02 0.62
C GLY A 322 -5.55 10.63 0.03
N LEU A 323 -6.65 9.89 0.10
CA LEU A 323 -6.79 8.55 -0.48
C LEU A 323 -8.03 8.53 -1.38
N VAL A 324 -7.91 7.97 -2.58
CA VAL A 324 -9.04 7.84 -3.52
C VAL A 324 -10.13 6.98 -2.87
N TYR A 325 -11.34 7.51 -2.77
CA TYR A 325 -12.46 6.86 -2.09
C TYR A 325 -13.43 6.18 -3.06
N LYS A 326 -13.75 6.86 -4.16
CA LYS A 326 -14.68 6.38 -5.19
C LYS A 326 -14.49 7.22 -6.46
N GLY A 327 -14.82 6.66 -7.62
CA GLY A 327 -14.71 7.37 -8.89
C GLY A 327 -15.82 7.05 -9.87
N GLN A 328 -16.02 7.95 -10.82
CA GLN A 328 -16.83 7.74 -12.02
C GLN A 328 -16.37 8.66 -13.16
N MET A 329 -16.66 8.28 -14.40
CA MET A 329 -16.40 9.14 -15.56
C MET A 329 -17.39 10.32 -15.61
N VAL A 330 -16.90 11.49 -15.99
CA VAL A 330 -17.60 12.76 -16.17
C VAL A 330 -17.05 13.43 -17.43
N GLY A 331 -17.66 13.14 -18.58
CA GLY A 331 -17.08 13.50 -19.87
C GLY A 331 -15.70 12.86 -20.03
N ASP A 332 -14.70 13.67 -20.41
CA ASP A 332 -13.31 13.24 -20.59
C ASP A 332 -12.52 13.20 -19.26
N PHE A 333 -13.17 13.41 -18.12
CA PHE A 333 -12.52 13.38 -16.81
C PHE A 333 -13.01 12.19 -15.99
N LEU A 334 -12.10 11.58 -15.25
CA LEU A 334 -12.44 10.75 -14.10
C LEU A 334 -12.65 11.67 -12.89
N GLY A 335 -13.92 11.80 -12.47
CA GLY A 335 -14.31 12.47 -11.24
C GLY A 335 -14.13 11.53 -10.05
N LEU A 336 -13.28 11.91 -9.11
CA LEU A 336 -12.93 11.13 -7.94
C LEU A 336 -13.36 11.85 -6.67
N ALA A 337 -13.97 11.11 -5.75
CA ALA A 337 -13.97 11.50 -4.36
C ALA A 337 -12.74 10.96 -3.66
N TYR A 338 -12.20 11.71 -2.72
CA TYR A 338 -11.10 11.30 -1.85
C TYR A 338 -11.35 11.72 -0.41
N VAL A 339 -10.77 10.96 0.52
CA VAL A 339 -10.84 11.25 1.96
C VAL A 339 -9.50 11.78 2.46
N LYS A 340 -9.52 12.52 3.57
CA LYS A 340 -8.29 12.99 4.22
C LYS A 340 -7.49 11.78 4.76
N PRO A 341 -6.16 11.85 4.81
CA PRO A 341 -5.34 10.81 5.44
C PRO A 341 -5.36 10.96 6.97
N PRO A 342 -4.87 9.96 7.75
CA PRO A 342 -4.60 10.16 9.17
C PRO A 342 -3.56 11.27 9.37
N THR A 343 -3.79 12.12 10.35
CA THR A 343 -2.96 13.31 10.64
C THR A 343 -2.03 13.12 11.83
N ASP A 344 -2.25 12.06 12.61
CA ASP A 344 -1.42 11.67 13.73
C ASP A 344 -1.05 10.19 13.61
N TYR A 345 0.25 9.92 13.52
CA TYR A 345 0.81 8.58 13.36
C TYR A 345 1.09 7.96 14.73
N THR A 346 0.09 7.99 15.59
CA THR A 346 0.03 7.27 16.87
C THR A 346 -1.10 6.25 16.80
N ASP A 347 -1.05 5.21 17.62
CA ASP A 347 -2.15 4.23 17.72
C ASP A 347 -3.50 4.91 18.03
N ALA A 348 -3.48 5.97 18.85
CA ALA A 348 -4.66 6.76 19.17
C ALA A 348 -5.17 7.57 17.98
N GLY A 349 -4.26 8.19 17.22
CA GLY A 349 -4.58 8.91 15.98
C GLY A 349 -5.20 8.01 14.92
N ILE A 350 -4.65 6.81 14.72
CA ILE A 350 -5.21 5.81 13.81
C ILE A 350 -6.59 5.34 14.28
N GLN A 351 -6.79 5.14 15.58
CA GLN A 351 -8.10 4.78 16.14
C GLN A 351 -9.15 5.88 15.92
N ALA A 352 -8.79 7.16 16.12
CA ALA A 352 -9.68 8.29 15.86
C ALA A 352 -10.06 8.38 14.38
N TYR A 353 -9.09 8.19 13.48
CA TYR A 353 -9.34 8.15 12.04
C TYR A 353 -10.27 6.99 11.64
N ALA A 354 -10.09 5.80 12.23
CA ALA A 354 -10.99 4.67 12.01
C ALA A 354 -12.42 4.91 12.56
N GLN A 355 -12.58 5.71 13.61
CA GLN A 355 -13.90 6.13 14.12
C GLN A 355 -14.59 7.08 13.13
N GLU A 356 -13.85 8.07 12.61
CA GLU A 356 -14.35 9.03 11.63
C GLU A 356 -14.84 8.35 10.33
N LEU A 357 -14.13 7.32 9.89
CA LEU A 357 -14.54 6.51 8.73
C LEU A 357 -15.63 5.47 9.04
N GLY A 358 -16.01 5.26 10.31
CA GLY A 358 -16.96 4.22 10.70
C GLY A 358 -16.45 2.79 10.51
N VAL A 359 -15.13 2.57 10.61
CA VAL A 359 -14.45 1.26 10.44
C VAL A 359 -13.81 0.74 11.73
N SER A 360 -14.19 1.29 12.88
CA SER A 360 -13.59 0.94 14.18
C SER A 360 -13.71 -0.54 14.55
N ASN A 361 -14.80 -1.21 14.18
CA ASN A 361 -14.97 -2.64 14.47
C ASN A 361 -13.93 -3.49 13.73
N ALA A 362 -13.72 -3.23 12.43
CA ALA A 362 -12.73 -3.93 11.63
C ALA A 362 -11.32 -3.71 12.19
N LEU A 363 -11.01 -2.47 12.58
CA LEU A 363 -9.75 -2.15 13.26
C LEU A 363 -9.62 -2.96 14.56
N GLN A 364 -10.60 -2.91 15.46
CA GLN A 364 -10.55 -3.61 16.75
C GLN A 364 -10.32 -5.11 16.61
N ILE A 365 -11.03 -5.77 15.69
CA ILE A 365 -10.83 -7.21 15.42
C ILE A 365 -9.38 -7.45 14.94
N SER A 366 -8.89 -6.65 13.99
CA SER A 366 -7.50 -6.78 13.53
C SER A 366 -6.47 -6.56 14.65
N LYS A 367 -6.71 -5.62 15.59
CA LYS A 367 -5.86 -5.41 16.76
C LYS A 367 -5.85 -6.64 17.67
N SER A 368 -7.01 -7.25 17.93
CA SER A 368 -7.12 -8.46 18.75
C SER A 368 -6.36 -9.64 18.14
N LEU A 369 -6.47 -9.84 16.83
CA LEU A 369 -5.74 -10.89 16.10
C LEU A 369 -4.21 -10.67 16.17
N VAL A 370 -3.75 -9.45 15.89
CA VAL A 370 -2.32 -9.11 15.98
C VAL A 370 -1.81 -9.22 17.43
N GLY A 371 -2.62 -8.83 18.41
CA GLY A 371 -2.32 -9.00 19.83
C GLY A 371 -2.16 -10.46 20.23
N GLY A 372 -3.07 -11.33 19.76
CA GLY A 372 -3.01 -12.78 19.96
C GLY A 372 -1.73 -13.38 19.37
N ALA A 373 -1.43 -13.05 18.12
CA ALA A 373 -0.22 -13.47 17.42
C ALA A 373 1.07 -13.01 18.13
N SER A 374 1.12 -11.75 18.57
CA SER A 374 2.30 -11.18 19.25
C SER A 374 2.54 -11.85 20.61
N ARG A 375 1.47 -12.23 21.32
CA ARG A 375 1.59 -12.93 22.61
C ARG A 375 2.05 -14.37 22.43
N ALA A 376 1.52 -15.07 21.43
CA ALA A 376 1.97 -16.42 21.08
C ALA A 376 3.44 -16.43 20.64
N GLU A 377 3.88 -15.44 19.87
CA GLU A 377 5.29 -15.29 19.48
C GLU A 377 6.21 -15.13 20.69
N ALA A 378 5.84 -14.27 21.64
CA ALA A 378 6.61 -14.09 22.88
C ALA A 378 6.72 -15.40 23.68
N GLU A 379 5.65 -16.19 23.71
CA GLU A 379 5.64 -17.50 24.37
C GLU A 379 6.53 -18.52 23.64
N LEU A 380 6.50 -18.55 22.30
CA LEU A 380 7.40 -19.42 21.52
C LEU A 380 8.87 -19.12 21.81
N ILE A 381 9.24 -17.84 21.87
CA ILE A 381 10.59 -17.40 22.22
C ILE A 381 10.98 -17.90 23.62
N SER A 382 10.08 -17.73 24.59
CA SER A 382 10.31 -18.13 25.99
C SER A 382 10.45 -19.64 26.17
N VAL A 383 9.52 -20.42 25.59
CA VAL A 383 9.42 -21.87 25.81
C VAL A 383 10.47 -22.65 24.99
N PHE A 384 10.66 -22.27 23.73
CA PHE A 384 11.54 -23.01 22.81
C PHE A 384 12.95 -22.41 22.70
N GLY A 385 13.18 -21.20 23.24
CA GLY A 385 14.45 -20.50 23.11
C GLY A 385 14.76 -20.06 21.68
N LEU A 386 13.73 -19.88 20.85
CA LEU A 386 13.87 -19.39 19.48
C LEU A 386 14.20 -17.90 19.48
N SER A 387 14.90 -17.42 18.45
CA SER A 387 15.01 -15.98 18.23
C SER A 387 13.70 -15.38 17.77
N ALA A 388 13.53 -14.08 18.00
CA ALA A 388 12.34 -13.34 17.56
C ALA A 388 12.09 -13.46 16.06
N THR A 389 13.15 -13.49 15.24
CA THR A 389 13.05 -13.63 13.79
C THR A 389 12.43 -14.97 13.38
N VAL A 390 12.87 -16.09 13.97
CA VAL A 390 12.32 -17.42 13.67
C VAL A 390 10.89 -17.55 14.20
N ALA A 391 10.63 -17.13 15.44
CA ALA A 391 9.30 -17.18 16.01
C ALA A 391 8.29 -16.34 15.21
N SER A 392 8.70 -15.15 14.77
CA SER A 392 7.89 -14.29 13.91
C SER A 392 7.61 -14.91 12.54
N ALA A 393 8.61 -15.56 11.92
CA ALA A 393 8.43 -16.27 10.65
C ALA A 393 7.39 -17.39 10.77
N ILE A 394 7.45 -18.20 11.84
CA ILE A 394 6.46 -19.26 12.11
C ILE A 394 5.06 -18.66 12.24
N ILE A 395 4.88 -17.69 13.14
CA ILE A 395 3.57 -17.11 13.44
C ILE A 395 2.96 -16.42 12.22
N ASN A 396 3.76 -15.72 11.42
CA ASN A 396 3.24 -14.90 10.33
C ASN A 396 2.98 -15.69 9.04
N VAL A 397 3.64 -16.84 8.83
CA VAL A 397 3.62 -17.57 7.55
C VAL A 397 2.87 -18.90 7.66
N LEU A 398 3.00 -19.60 8.80
CA LEU A 398 2.53 -20.98 8.93
C LEU A 398 1.26 -21.11 9.77
N VAL A 399 0.88 -20.05 10.49
CA VAL A 399 -0.13 -20.13 11.56
C VAL A 399 -1.30 -19.17 11.30
N THR A 400 -2.50 -19.65 11.57
CA THR A 400 -3.72 -18.85 11.59
C THR A 400 -3.78 -18.03 12.87
N TRP A 401 -4.13 -16.74 12.77
CA TRP A 401 -4.27 -15.92 13.98
C TRP A 401 -5.68 -15.99 14.55
N TYR A 402 -5.72 -16.07 15.88
CA TYR A 402 -6.93 -16.10 16.69
C TYR A 402 -6.85 -15.01 17.76
N GLU A 403 -8.01 -14.54 18.23
CA GLU A 403 -8.07 -13.65 19.40
C GLU A 403 -7.56 -14.37 20.66
N ASP A 404 -7.81 -15.69 20.74
CA ASP A 404 -7.22 -16.55 21.75
C ASP A 404 -5.77 -16.91 21.35
N TRP A 405 -4.82 -16.23 21.99
CA TRP A 405 -3.39 -16.44 21.76
C TRP A 405 -2.94 -17.87 22.07
N GLN A 406 -3.62 -18.60 22.97
CA GLN A 406 -3.25 -19.97 23.34
C GLN A 406 -3.47 -20.91 22.17
N ARG A 407 -4.57 -20.72 21.43
CA ARG A 407 -4.82 -21.46 20.20
C ARG A 407 -3.76 -21.20 19.13
N VAL A 408 -3.34 -19.93 18.98
CA VAL A 408 -2.24 -19.57 18.06
C VAL A 408 -0.94 -20.28 18.47
N PHE A 409 -0.62 -20.28 19.77
CA PHE A 409 0.56 -20.92 20.31
C PHE A 409 0.55 -22.45 20.10
N GLU A 410 -0.58 -23.11 20.39
CA GLU A 410 -0.71 -24.57 20.21
C GLU A 410 -0.61 -24.98 18.73
N GLU A 411 -1.14 -24.17 17.80
CA GLU A 411 -0.96 -24.41 16.36
C GLU A 411 0.50 -24.20 15.91
N ALA A 412 1.20 -23.22 16.51
CA ALA A 412 2.59 -22.92 16.19
C ALA A 412 3.59 -23.93 16.78
N LYS A 413 3.20 -24.62 17.86
CA LYS A 413 4.05 -25.52 18.64
C LYS A 413 4.81 -26.58 17.82
N PRO A 414 4.18 -27.38 16.93
CA PRO A 414 4.91 -28.39 16.14
C PRO A 414 5.99 -27.76 15.24
N TYR A 415 5.71 -26.59 14.67
CA TYR A 415 6.69 -25.87 13.84
C TYR A 415 7.85 -25.33 14.67
N ALA A 416 7.58 -24.87 15.90
CA ALA A 416 8.60 -24.37 16.82
C ALA A 416 9.52 -25.48 17.34
N GLU A 417 8.98 -26.66 17.61
CA GLU A 417 9.75 -27.86 17.97
C GLU A 417 10.72 -28.24 16.85
N GLU A 418 10.24 -28.29 15.60
CA GLU A 418 11.07 -28.61 14.44
C GLU A 418 12.13 -27.51 14.19
N ALA A 419 11.74 -26.24 14.24
CA ALA A 419 12.67 -25.12 14.07
C ALA A 419 13.82 -25.18 15.09
N ARG A 420 13.52 -25.51 16.35
CA ARG A 420 14.53 -25.66 17.41
C ARG A 420 15.50 -26.79 17.08
N ASN A 421 15.01 -27.93 16.58
CA ASN A 421 15.86 -29.05 16.18
C ASN A 421 16.79 -28.64 15.04
N VAL A 422 16.26 -28.03 13.98
CA VAL A 422 17.04 -27.54 12.83
C VAL A 422 18.12 -26.56 13.27
N VAL A 423 17.80 -25.58 14.13
CA VAL A 423 18.80 -24.62 14.65
C VAL A 423 19.94 -25.34 15.36
N ASN A 424 19.63 -26.31 16.24
CA ASN A 424 20.65 -27.06 16.97
C ASN A 424 21.52 -27.91 16.04
N GLU A 425 20.90 -28.64 15.10
CA GLU A 425 21.63 -29.52 14.19
C GLU A 425 22.55 -28.75 13.23
N VAL A 426 22.10 -27.60 12.71
CA VAL A 426 22.94 -26.75 11.86
C VAL A 426 24.07 -26.12 12.66
N ARG A 427 23.82 -25.64 13.88
CA ARG A 427 24.89 -25.12 14.76
C ARG A 427 25.92 -26.20 15.12
N ASP A 428 25.47 -27.42 15.40
CA ASP A 428 26.35 -28.56 15.66
C ASP A 428 27.19 -28.94 14.45
N PHE A 429 26.61 -28.91 13.25
CA PHE A 429 27.35 -29.08 12.00
C PHE A 429 28.45 -28.02 11.85
N LEU A 430 28.12 -26.73 12.04
CA LEU A 430 29.07 -25.62 11.94
C LEU A 430 30.20 -25.73 12.98
N ASN A 431 29.86 -26.14 14.21
CA ASN A 431 30.84 -26.40 15.26
C ASN A 431 31.80 -27.53 14.89
N LYS A 432 31.30 -28.61 14.27
CA LYS A 432 32.12 -29.74 13.80
C LYS A 432 33.10 -29.33 12.71
N ILE A 433 32.67 -28.47 11.77
CA ILE A 433 33.55 -27.95 10.70
C ILE A 433 34.34 -26.70 11.11
N ARG A 434 34.19 -26.23 12.36
CA ARG A 434 34.87 -25.06 12.95
C ARG A 434 34.57 -23.72 12.26
N GLU A 435 33.38 -23.57 11.67
CA GLU A 435 32.92 -22.33 11.03
C GLU A 435 32.09 -21.46 12.00
N TYR A 436 32.68 -21.09 13.15
CA TYR A 436 31.98 -20.37 14.21
C TYR A 436 31.43 -19.01 13.78
N ARG A 437 32.10 -18.36 12.82
CA ARG A 437 31.67 -17.07 12.24
C ARG A 437 30.27 -17.14 11.61
N LEU A 438 29.81 -18.34 11.26
CA LEU A 438 28.54 -18.54 10.59
C LEU A 438 27.36 -18.77 11.54
N LEU A 439 27.61 -19.01 12.83
CA LEU A 439 26.57 -19.33 13.81
C LEU A 439 25.50 -18.22 13.91
N SER A 440 25.89 -16.96 13.68
CA SER A 440 24.97 -15.81 13.71
C SER A 440 23.95 -15.79 12.57
N TYR A 441 24.19 -16.52 11.48
CA TYR A 441 23.30 -16.55 10.31
C TYR A 441 22.26 -17.68 10.36
N VAL A 442 22.38 -18.62 11.29
CA VAL A 442 21.49 -19.80 11.33
C VAL A 442 20.03 -19.40 11.45
N ASP A 443 19.71 -18.52 12.38
CA ASP A 443 18.35 -18.08 12.65
C ASP A 443 17.77 -17.24 11.50
N GLU A 444 18.60 -16.39 10.89
CA GLU A 444 18.22 -15.61 9.70
C GLU A 444 17.90 -16.54 8.52
N CYS A 445 18.78 -17.51 8.23
CA CYS A 445 18.58 -18.47 7.15
C CYS A 445 17.39 -19.39 7.37
N LEU A 446 17.12 -19.82 8.61
CA LEU A 446 15.93 -20.62 8.91
C LEU A 446 14.66 -19.79 8.71
N ALA A 447 14.64 -18.55 9.20
CA ALA A 447 13.52 -17.65 8.95
C ALA A 447 13.31 -17.40 7.45
N GLU A 448 14.38 -17.20 6.66
CA GLU A 448 14.28 -17.08 5.20
C GLU A 448 13.69 -18.33 4.55
N THR A 449 14.04 -19.51 5.05
CA THR A 449 13.53 -20.81 4.59
C THR A 449 12.03 -20.93 4.88
N ILE A 450 11.61 -20.62 6.11
CA ILE A 450 10.20 -20.61 6.53
C ILE A 450 9.38 -19.63 5.69
N ILE A 451 9.87 -18.40 5.49
CA ILE A 451 9.14 -17.38 4.72
C ILE A 451 9.10 -17.73 3.22
N SER A 452 10.04 -18.53 2.73
CA SER A 452 9.98 -19.07 1.37
C SER A 452 8.99 -20.24 1.24
N ASN A 453 8.30 -20.59 2.34
CA ASN A 453 7.30 -21.64 2.43
C ASN A 453 7.86 -23.01 2.01
N GLU A 454 9.13 -23.26 2.33
CA GLU A 454 9.76 -24.56 2.11
C GLU A 454 9.10 -25.62 3.02
N PRO A 455 8.87 -26.84 2.51
CA PRO A 455 8.33 -27.94 3.33
C PRO A 455 9.23 -28.25 4.53
N LEU A 456 8.63 -28.65 5.64
CA LEU A 456 9.29 -28.92 6.92
C LEU A 456 10.50 -29.86 6.77
N GLU A 457 10.36 -30.92 5.97
CA GLU A 457 11.41 -31.91 5.73
C GLU A 457 12.67 -31.34 5.06
N TYR A 458 12.58 -30.19 4.40
CA TYR A 458 13.71 -29.52 3.75
C TYR A 458 14.34 -28.43 4.61
N TRP A 459 13.78 -28.10 5.78
CA TRP A 459 14.26 -26.97 6.58
C TRP A 459 15.72 -27.11 6.97
N TYR A 460 16.17 -28.31 7.34
CA TYR A 460 17.57 -28.57 7.66
C TYR A 460 18.50 -28.30 6.47
N ASP A 461 18.24 -28.93 5.32
CA ASP A 461 19.11 -28.84 4.15
C ASP A 461 19.10 -27.43 3.54
N ALA A 462 17.93 -26.78 3.48
CA ALA A 462 17.79 -25.41 3.00
C ALA A 462 18.50 -24.40 3.91
N THR A 463 18.32 -24.51 5.23
CA THR A 463 18.99 -23.65 6.21
C THR A 463 20.51 -23.84 6.13
N LYS A 464 20.98 -25.09 6.11
CA LYS A 464 22.40 -25.41 5.97
C LYS A 464 22.98 -24.88 4.65
N GLY A 465 22.26 -25.04 3.54
CA GLY A 465 22.62 -24.49 2.24
C GLY A 465 22.74 -22.96 2.27
N CYS A 466 21.75 -22.28 2.84
CA CYS A 466 21.77 -20.83 3.01
C CYS A 466 22.98 -20.37 3.84
N VAL A 467 23.24 -20.99 4.99
CA VAL A 467 24.34 -20.58 5.86
C VAL A 467 25.70 -20.83 5.20
N THR A 468 25.88 -21.98 4.55
CA THR A 468 27.14 -22.31 3.86
C THR A 468 27.38 -21.44 2.63
N SER A 469 26.34 -20.89 1.99
CA SER A 469 26.51 -19.91 0.91
C SER A 469 27.18 -18.61 1.37
N LYS A 470 27.13 -18.28 2.67
CA LYS A 470 27.82 -17.12 3.27
C LYS A 470 29.33 -17.35 3.48
N LEU A 471 29.86 -18.51 3.08
CA LEU A 471 31.30 -18.78 3.07
C LEU A 471 32.04 -18.00 1.97
N GLY A 472 31.33 -17.67 0.87
CA GLY A 472 31.86 -17.08 -0.36
C GLY A 472 32.07 -15.58 -0.34
#